data_AF-A0A9E7FSF5-F1
#
_entry.id   AF-A0A9E7FSF5-F1
#
_cell.length_a   1.000
_cell.length_b   1.000
_cell.length_c   1.000
_cell.angle_alpha   90.00
_cell.angle_beta   90.00
_cell.angle_gamma   90.00
#
_symmetry.space_group_name_H-M   'P 1'
#
loop_
_entity.id
_entity.type
_entity.pdbx_description
1 polymer ?
#
loop_
_entity_poly.entity_id
_entity_poly.type
_entity_poly.pdbx_seq_one_letter_code
_entity_poly.pdbx_strand_id
1 'polypeptide(L)'
;MDNHSTHGVFAPKQVNASLVERSQRIKMAAEMGLVRSSRGRHCSRALGRRLLQREGITGCGCKNAALSTSSNVFEDLGVRENEDDAAEIETRVRALQRLVPGGEELGLERLFEETADYIEALQGQVSAMRAMSCLLDGSERDKRMMGK
;
A
#
# COMPACT_ATOMS: atom_id res chain seq x y z
N MET A 1 -17.28 72.43 -8.28
CA MET A 1 -17.77 71.14 -7.77
C MET A 1 -17.03 70.06 -8.51
N ASP A 2 -16.21 69.39 -7.74
CA ASP A 2 -15.21 68.41 -8.12
C ASP A 2 -15.86 67.13 -8.66
N ASN A 3 -15.15 66.42 -9.54
CA ASN A 3 -15.08 64.97 -9.42
C ASN A 3 -13.93 64.42 -10.26
N HIS A 4 -12.90 63.96 -9.54
CA HIS A 4 -11.85 63.11 -10.05
C HIS A 4 -12.46 61.72 -10.32
N SER A 5 -12.22 61.17 -11.52
CA SER A 5 -12.45 59.74 -11.74
C SER A 5 -11.27 59.12 -12.46
N THR A 6 -10.36 58.60 -11.65
CA THR A 6 -9.38 57.58 -11.98
C THR A 6 -10.08 56.26 -12.34
N HIS A 7 -9.77 55.69 -13.49
CA HIS A 7 -9.76 54.24 -13.73
C HIS A 7 -8.61 54.02 -14.73
N GLY A 8 -7.51 53.35 -14.40
CA GLY A 8 -7.43 52.07 -13.72
C GLY A 8 -7.02 51.04 -14.77
N VAL A 9 -5.71 50.99 -15.06
CA VAL A 9 -5.09 50.04 -16.01
C VAL A 9 -5.33 48.63 -15.50
N PHE A 10 -6.20 47.87 -16.17
CA PHE A 10 -6.43 46.45 -15.86
C PHE A 10 -5.42 45.60 -16.65
N ALA A 11 -4.29 45.30 -16.02
CA ALA A 11 -3.37 44.27 -16.48
C ALA A 11 -3.82 42.90 -15.92
N PRO A 12 -4.13 41.88 -16.75
CA PRO A 12 -4.40 40.54 -16.25
C PRO A 12 -3.07 39.82 -16.03
N LYS A 13 -2.52 39.91 -14.82
CA LYS A 13 -1.52 38.97 -14.31
C LYS A 13 -2.12 38.35 -13.05
N GLN A 14 -1.85 37.06 -12.80
CA GLN A 14 -2.02 36.33 -11.51
C GLN A 14 -3.09 35.21 -11.42
N VAL A 15 -3.79 34.81 -12.48
CA VAL A 15 -4.80 33.71 -12.32
C VAL A 15 -4.15 32.32 -12.22
N ASN A 16 -2.98 32.12 -12.84
CA ASN A 16 -2.35 30.80 -12.89
C ASN A 16 -1.44 30.50 -11.69
N ALA A 17 -0.83 31.52 -11.08
CA ALA A 17 -0.02 31.35 -9.87
C ALA A 17 -0.87 30.95 -8.66
N SER A 18 -2.05 31.57 -8.52
CA SER A 18 -3.01 31.28 -7.45
C SER A 18 -3.67 29.90 -7.58
N LEU A 19 -3.91 29.42 -8.80
CA LEU A 19 -4.47 28.09 -9.05
C LEU A 19 -3.46 26.97 -8.74
N VAL A 20 -2.21 27.13 -9.18
CA VAL A 20 -1.13 26.17 -8.90
C VAL A 20 -0.86 26.11 -7.39
N GLU A 21 -0.78 27.26 -6.73
CA GLU A 21 -0.59 27.32 -5.29
C GLU A 21 -1.75 26.67 -4.52
N ARG A 22 -3.00 26.90 -4.97
CA ARG A 22 -4.18 26.24 -4.40
C ARG A 22 -4.14 24.72 -4.61
N SER A 23 -3.76 24.23 -5.79
CA SER A 23 -3.62 22.80 -6.05
C SER A 23 -2.53 22.15 -5.20
N GLN A 24 -1.41 22.84 -4.98
CA GLN A 24 -0.32 22.35 -4.14
C GLN A 24 -0.75 22.21 -2.68
N ARG A 25 -1.52 23.17 -2.16
CA ARG A 25 -2.10 23.10 -0.81
C ARG A 25 -3.11 21.96 -0.67
N ILE A 26 -3.97 21.76 -1.67
CA ILE A 26 -4.94 20.64 -1.68
C ILE A 26 -4.20 19.29 -1.68
N LYS A 27 -3.16 19.17 -2.50
CA LYS A 27 -2.32 17.97 -2.55
C LYS A 27 -1.65 17.70 -1.21
N MET A 28 -0.98 18.69 -0.61
CA MET A 28 -0.36 18.54 0.70
C MET A 28 -1.38 18.21 1.80
N ALA A 29 -2.57 18.82 1.79
CA ALA A 29 -3.61 18.51 2.77
C ALA A 29 -4.10 17.06 2.65
N ALA A 30 -4.26 16.56 1.43
CA ALA A 30 -4.63 15.17 1.17
C ALA A 30 -3.52 14.20 1.63
N GLU A 31 -2.26 14.50 1.33
CA GLU A 31 -1.09 13.69 1.75
C GLU A 31 -0.95 13.65 3.28
N MET A 32 -1.07 14.79 3.96
CA MET A 32 -1.04 14.86 5.42
C MET A 32 -2.25 14.18 6.06
N GLY A 33 -3.42 14.21 5.41
CA GLY A 33 -4.61 13.47 5.82
C GLY A 33 -4.43 11.96 5.71
N LEU A 34 -3.74 11.48 4.66
CA LEU A 34 -3.42 10.07 4.49
C LEU A 34 -2.47 9.58 5.60
N VAL A 35 -1.41 10.33 5.89
CA VAL A 35 -0.44 10.02 6.97
C VAL A 35 -1.11 10.01 8.36
N ARG A 36 -2.12 10.85 8.58
CA ARG A 36 -2.86 10.91 9.85
C ARG A 36 -4.00 9.88 9.94
N SER A 37 -4.58 9.48 8.81
CA SER A 37 -5.65 8.47 8.74
C SER A 37 -5.12 7.04 8.90
N SER A 38 -3.86 6.80 8.54
CA SER A 38 -3.13 5.57 8.83
C SER A 38 -2.84 5.43 10.33
N ARG A 39 -3.87 5.26 11.16
CA ARG A 39 -3.76 4.69 12.51
C ARG A 39 -3.39 3.20 12.36
N GLY A 40 -2.12 2.93 12.06
CA GLY A 40 -1.51 1.59 12.15
C GLY A 40 -1.97 0.56 11.13
N ARG A 41 -2.56 0.96 9.99
CA ARG A 41 -2.87 0.04 8.88
C ARG A 41 -1.93 0.35 7.72
N HIS A 42 -0.87 -0.44 7.61
CA HIS A 42 0.03 -0.48 6.48
C HIS A 42 -0.73 -1.07 5.27
N CYS A 43 -1.57 -0.26 4.62
CA CYS A 43 -2.07 -0.64 3.31
C CYS A 43 -0.89 -0.57 2.35
N SER A 44 -0.52 -1.72 1.80
CA SER A 44 0.66 -1.87 0.97
C SER A 44 0.64 -0.88 -0.19
N ARG A 45 1.84 -0.41 -0.56
CA ARG A 45 2.07 0.37 -1.80
C ARG A 45 1.51 -0.33 -3.05
N ALA A 46 1.12 -1.62 -2.97
CA ALA A 46 0.51 -2.38 -4.05
C ALA A 46 -0.95 -2.00 -4.37
N LEU A 47 -1.75 -1.53 -3.40
CA LEU A 47 -3.11 -1.03 -3.69
C LEU A 47 -3.08 0.32 -4.43
N GLY A 48 -2.02 1.11 -4.22
CA GLY A 48 -1.79 2.35 -4.98
C GLY A 48 -1.52 2.10 -6.47
N ARG A 49 -0.81 1.00 -6.81
CA ARG A 49 -0.47 0.68 -8.20
C ARG A 49 -1.70 0.34 -9.06
N ARG A 50 -2.77 -0.19 -8.48
CA ARG A 50 -4.00 -0.54 -9.23
C ARG A 50 -4.94 0.66 -9.43
N LEU A 51 -4.92 1.65 -8.52
CA LEU A 51 -5.73 2.87 -8.66
C LEU A 51 -5.10 3.90 -9.61
N LEU A 52 -3.76 3.94 -9.70
CA LEU A 52 -3.02 4.83 -10.60
C LEU A 52 -2.97 4.35 -12.07
N GLN A 53 -3.36 3.10 -12.36
CA GLN A 53 -3.37 2.58 -13.74
C GLN A 53 -4.62 2.95 -14.55
N ARG A 54 -5.58 3.69 -13.98
CA ARG A 54 -6.79 4.11 -14.72
C ARG A 54 -6.70 5.51 -15.35
N GLU A 55 -5.56 6.19 -15.28
CA GLU A 55 -5.30 7.38 -16.10
C GLU A 55 -3.92 7.23 -16.74
N GLY A 56 -3.92 7.03 -18.05
CA GLY A 56 -2.73 6.72 -18.81
C GLY A 56 -1.73 7.86 -18.92
N ILE A 57 -0.59 7.47 -19.48
CA ILE A 57 0.44 8.26 -20.16
C ILE A 57 1.71 8.49 -19.31
N THR A 58 2.80 7.92 -19.84
CA THR A 58 4.23 7.99 -19.48
C THR A 58 4.69 7.20 -18.25
N GLY A 59 5.29 6.04 -18.53
CA GLY A 59 5.92 5.17 -17.55
C GLY A 59 7.15 5.78 -16.89
N CYS A 60 7.32 5.50 -15.60
CA CYS A 60 8.57 5.73 -14.91
C CYS A 60 9.43 4.45 -15.00
N GLY A 61 10.43 4.48 -15.88
CA GLY A 61 11.49 3.50 -15.90
C GLY A 61 12.43 3.74 -14.72
N CYS A 62 12.16 3.08 -13.58
CA CYS A 62 13.14 2.99 -12.51
C CYS A 62 14.22 1.99 -12.93
N LYS A 63 15.28 2.49 -13.56
CA LYS A 63 16.56 1.78 -13.65
C LYS A 63 17.20 1.81 -12.27
N ASN A 64 17.74 0.68 -11.86
CA ASN A 64 18.39 0.39 -10.59
C ASN A 64 19.27 1.56 -10.12
N ALA A 65 18.84 2.28 -9.08
CA ALA A 65 19.71 3.18 -8.35
C ALA A 65 20.58 2.32 -7.43
N ALA A 66 21.79 2.03 -7.89
CA ALA A 66 22.87 1.55 -7.05
C ALA A 66 23.07 2.57 -5.92
N LEU A 67 22.59 2.25 -4.72
CA LEU A 67 22.96 2.97 -3.50
C LEU A 67 23.73 1.99 -2.62
N SER A 68 25.03 1.92 -2.88
CA SER A 68 26.01 1.43 -1.92
C SER A 68 26.10 2.45 -0.79
N THR A 69 25.19 2.38 0.18
CA THR A 69 25.43 2.94 1.51
C THR A 69 25.76 1.79 2.43
N SER A 70 27.05 1.46 2.42
CA SER A 70 27.72 0.75 3.49
C SER A 70 27.56 1.56 4.78
N SER A 71 26.74 1.04 5.70
CA SER A 71 26.70 1.47 7.10
C SER A 71 26.13 0.33 7.91
N ASN A 72 27.00 -0.61 8.26
CA ASN A 72 26.73 -1.65 9.25
C ASN A 72 26.43 -0.98 10.60
N VAL A 73 25.15 -0.97 10.96
CA VAL A 73 24.71 -0.84 12.35
C VAL A 73 23.60 -1.85 12.58
N PHE A 74 23.97 -3.13 12.48
CA PHE A 74 23.30 -4.16 13.25
C PHE A 74 24.08 -4.25 14.55
N GLU A 75 23.46 -3.77 15.64
CA GLU A 75 24.03 -3.91 16.96
C GLU A 75 24.25 -5.38 17.26
N ASP A 76 25.47 -5.64 17.71
CA ASP A 76 26.04 -6.88 18.22
C ASP A 76 25.14 -7.48 19.32
N LEU A 77 24.13 -8.26 18.92
CA LEU A 77 23.60 -9.31 19.76
C LEU A 77 24.51 -10.50 19.52
N GLY A 78 25.51 -10.66 20.40
CA GLY A 78 26.49 -11.75 20.39
C GLY A 78 25.85 -13.14 20.44
N VAL A 79 25.26 -13.56 19.33
CA VAL A 79 24.82 -14.91 19.07
C VAL A 79 26.04 -15.63 18.54
N ARG A 80 26.53 -16.60 19.30
CA ARG A 80 27.40 -17.62 18.75
C ARG A 80 26.55 -18.37 17.73
N GLU A 81 26.68 -18.03 16.45
CA GLU A 81 26.05 -18.78 15.38
C GLU A 81 26.61 -20.20 15.46
N ASN A 82 25.83 -21.14 15.99
CA ASN A 82 26.13 -22.54 15.81
C ASN A 82 25.77 -22.86 14.36
N GLU A 83 26.63 -23.58 13.64
CA GLU A 83 26.36 -24.00 12.26
C GLU A 83 25.01 -24.74 12.14
N ASP A 84 24.59 -25.40 13.22
CA ASP A 84 23.28 -26.04 13.37
C ASP A 84 22.10 -25.05 13.28
N ASP A 85 22.23 -23.85 13.87
CA ASP A 85 21.16 -22.83 13.88
C ASP A 85 20.97 -22.22 12.48
N ALA A 86 22.08 -21.96 11.78
CA ALA A 86 22.04 -21.45 10.40
C ALA A 86 21.40 -22.46 9.45
N ALA A 87 21.77 -23.75 9.55
CA ALA A 87 21.17 -24.81 8.76
C ALA A 87 19.66 -24.96 9.03
N GLU A 88 19.22 -24.84 10.29
CA GLU A 88 17.80 -24.88 10.63
C GLU A 88 17.04 -23.71 9.99
N ILE A 89 17.58 -22.48 10.06
CA ILE A 89 16.97 -21.29 9.47
C ILE A 89 16.82 -21.45 7.96
N GLU A 90 17.85 -21.91 7.25
CA GLU A 90 17.77 -22.17 5.81
C GLU A 90 16.67 -23.17 5.46
N THR A 91 16.50 -24.20 6.29
CA THR A 91 15.46 -25.22 6.10
C THR A 91 14.06 -24.63 6.25
N ARG A 92 13.86 -23.76 7.26
CA ARG A 92 12.61 -23.05 7.49
C ARG A 92 12.31 -22.04 6.37
N VAL A 93 13.32 -21.32 5.89
CA VAL A 93 13.20 -20.40 4.75
C VAL A 93 12.78 -21.17 3.50
N ARG A 94 13.42 -22.30 3.20
CA ARG A 94 13.03 -23.14 2.05
C ARG A 94 11.61 -23.68 2.16
N ALA A 95 11.18 -24.05 3.36
CA ALA A 95 9.80 -24.47 3.58
C ALA A 95 8.83 -23.31 3.30
N LEU A 96 9.17 -22.09 3.72
CA LEU A 96 8.35 -20.91 3.48
C LEU A 96 8.27 -20.56 1.98
N GLN A 97 9.38 -20.62 1.25
CA GLN A 97 9.43 -20.38 -0.21
C GLN A 97 8.50 -21.30 -1.00
N ARG A 98 8.31 -22.55 -0.56
CA ARG A 98 7.40 -23.51 -1.19
C ARG A 98 5.92 -23.26 -0.90
N LEU A 99 5.62 -22.61 0.22
CA LEU A 99 4.24 -22.29 0.62
C LEU A 99 3.74 -21.00 -0.03
N VAL A 100 4.64 -20.04 -0.23
CA VAL A 100 4.31 -18.72 -0.75
C VAL A 100 4.28 -18.75 -2.28
N PRO A 101 3.24 -18.20 -2.92
CA PRO A 101 3.19 -18.11 -4.38
C PRO A 101 4.41 -17.37 -4.93
N GLY A 102 5.16 -18.02 -5.83
CA GLY A 102 6.38 -17.46 -6.40
C GLY A 102 7.58 -17.37 -5.44
N GLY A 103 7.48 -17.94 -4.23
CA GLY A 103 8.50 -17.83 -3.18
C GLY A 103 9.87 -18.41 -3.51
N GLU A 104 9.93 -19.45 -4.36
CA GLU A 104 11.21 -20.07 -4.76
C GLU A 104 12.15 -19.12 -5.51
N GLU A 105 11.61 -18.06 -6.13
CA GLU A 105 12.37 -17.05 -6.87
C GLU A 105 12.66 -15.78 -6.03
N LEU A 106 12.15 -15.70 -4.79
CA LEU A 106 12.23 -14.50 -3.95
C LEU A 106 13.41 -14.56 -2.96
N GLY A 107 14.08 -13.42 -2.80
CA GLY A 107 15.01 -13.18 -1.70
C GLY A 107 14.29 -12.98 -0.35
N LEU A 108 15.02 -13.10 0.77
CA LEU A 108 14.47 -13.13 2.14
C LEU A 108 13.50 -11.99 2.47
N GLU A 109 13.88 -10.73 2.23
CA GLU A 109 13.05 -9.56 2.57
C GLU A 109 11.71 -9.60 1.83
N ARG A 110 11.75 -9.84 0.51
CA ARG A 110 10.55 -9.91 -0.33
C ARG A 110 9.72 -11.18 -0.06
N LEU A 111 10.35 -12.28 0.35
CA LEU A 111 9.65 -13.48 0.76
C LEU A 111 8.75 -13.22 1.97
N PHE A 112 9.23 -12.49 2.98
CA PHE A 112 8.43 -12.15 4.15
C PHE A 112 7.31 -11.16 3.84
N GLU A 113 7.57 -10.17 2.97
CA GLU A 113 6.51 -9.27 2.48
C GLU A 113 5.40 -10.04 1.75
N GLU A 114 5.76 -10.89 0.78
CA GLU A 114 4.79 -11.70 0.03
C GLU A 114 4.07 -12.71 0.94
N THR A 115 4.75 -13.23 1.96
CA THR A 115 4.13 -14.09 2.98
C THR A 115 3.02 -13.35 3.72
N ALA A 116 3.28 -12.12 4.15
CA ALA A 116 2.29 -11.31 4.87
C ALA A 116 1.07 -11.02 3.98
N ASP A 117 1.31 -10.63 2.73
CA ASP A 117 0.26 -10.37 1.74
C ASP A 117 -0.56 -11.65 1.45
N TYR A 118 0.09 -12.81 1.32
CA TYR A 118 -0.59 -14.08 1.07
C TYR A 118 -1.44 -14.54 2.26
N ILE A 119 -0.95 -14.35 3.50
CA ILE A 119 -1.75 -14.62 4.71
C ILE A 119 -3.01 -13.76 4.72
N GLU A 120 -2.90 -12.46 4.42
CA GLU A 120 -4.06 -11.56 4.36
C GLU A 120 -5.06 -12.02 3.28
N ALA A 121 -4.57 -12.40 2.09
CA ALA A 121 -5.41 -12.91 1.01
C ALA A 121 -6.18 -14.19 1.41
N LEU A 122 -5.49 -15.15 2.04
CA LEU A 122 -6.10 -16.39 2.53
C LEU A 122 -7.18 -16.11 3.59
N GLN A 123 -6.92 -15.19 4.52
CA GLN A 123 -7.91 -14.78 5.53
C GLN A 123 -9.14 -14.14 4.89
N GLY A 124 -8.94 -13.28 3.88
CA GLY A 124 -10.03 -12.69 3.10
C GLY A 124 -10.87 -13.74 2.40
N GLN A 125 -10.22 -14.72 1.76
CA GLN A 125 -10.90 -15.83 1.08
C GLN A 125 -11.75 -16.66 2.03
N VAL A 126 -11.19 -17.09 3.17
CA VAL A 126 -11.92 -17.86 4.18
C VAL A 126 -13.09 -17.05 4.75
N SER A 127 -12.89 -15.75 4.99
CA SER A 127 -13.94 -14.88 5.50
C SER A 127 -15.11 -14.74 4.52
N ALA A 128 -14.82 -14.59 3.22
CA ALA A 128 -15.84 -14.55 2.17
C ALA A 128 -16.61 -15.88 2.09
N MET A 129 -15.91 -17.01 2.12
CA MET A 129 -16.54 -18.34 2.12
C MET A 129 -17.48 -18.53 3.33
N ARG A 130 -17.05 -18.10 4.51
CA ARG A 130 -17.89 -18.13 5.72
C ARG A 130 -19.12 -17.25 5.59
N ALA A 131 -18.97 -16.02 5.06
CA ALA A 131 -20.11 -15.12 4.85
C ALA A 131 -21.12 -15.75 3.87
N MET A 132 -20.66 -16.31 2.76
CA MET A 132 -21.52 -17.01 1.81
C MET A 132 -22.23 -18.21 2.46
N SER A 133 -21.50 -19.02 3.23
CA SER A 133 -22.08 -20.16 3.96
C SER A 133 -23.18 -19.69 4.94
N CYS A 134 -22.93 -18.64 5.72
CA CYS A 134 -23.91 -18.10 6.65
C CYS A 134 -25.16 -17.56 5.94
N LEU A 135 -25.00 -16.91 4.80
CA LEU A 135 -26.13 -16.41 3.99
C LEU A 135 -26.98 -17.57 3.45
N LEU A 136 -26.35 -18.62 2.94
CA LEU A 136 -27.04 -19.81 2.45
C LEU A 136 -27.76 -20.53 3.61
N ASP A 137 -27.11 -20.70 4.76
CA ASP A 137 -27.70 -21.30 5.95
C ASP A 137 -28.89 -20.49 6.51
N GLY A 138 -28.86 -19.17 6.38
CA GLY A 138 -29.97 -18.28 6.73
C GLY A 138 -31.15 -18.44 5.76
N SER A 139 -30.87 -18.44 4.45
CA SER A 139 -31.89 -18.61 3.41
C SER A 139 -32.64 -19.95 3.52
N GLU A 140 -31.95 -21.02 3.90
CA GLU A 140 -32.57 -22.34 4.11
C GLU A 140 -33.52 -22.37 5.33
N ARG A 141 -33.33 -21.49 6.33
CA ARG A 141 -34.26 -21.37 7.47
C ARG A 141 -35.50 -20.57 7.09
N ASP A 142 -35.34 -19.50 6.32
CA ASP A 142 -36.46 -18.66 5.87
C ASP A 142 -37.40 -19.43 4.91
N LYS A 143 -36.85 -20.24 3.99
CA LYS A 143 -37.67 -21.11 3.12
C LYS A 143 -38.51 -22.12 3.91
N ARG A 144 -37.99 -22.66 5.02
CA ARG A 144 -38.73 -23.58 5.89
C ARG A 144 -39.86 -22.88 6.67
N MET A 145 -39.76 -21.57 6.88
CA MET A 145 -40.80 -20.79 7.57
C MET A 145 -41.91 -20.30 6.63
N MET A 146 -41.60 -20.09 5.34
CA MET A 146 -42.58 -19.62 4.33
C MET A 146 -43.31 -20.75 3.59
N GLY A 147 -43.10 -22.00 3.98
CA GLY A 147 -43.72 -23.20 3.38
C GLY A 147 -45.01 -23.68 4.05
N LYS A 148 -45.85 -22.78 4.59
CA LYS A 148 -47.16 -23.11 5.16
C LYS A 148 -48.26 -22.22 4.58
#